data_AF-A0A2D2CVH4-F1
#
_entry.id   AF-A0A2D2CVH4-F1
#
_cell.length_a   1.000
_cell.length_b   1.000
_cell.length_c   1.000
_cell.angle_alpha   90.00
_cell.angle_beta   90.00
_cell.angle_gamma   90.00
#
_symmetry.space_group_name_H-M   'P 1'
#
loop_
_entity.id
_entity.type
_entity.pdbx_description
1 polymer ?
#
loop_
_entity_poly.entity_id
_entity_poly.type
_entity_poly.pdbx_seq_one_letter_code
_entity_poly.pdbx_strand_id
1 'polypeptide(L)'
;MKRFWICASILAAPAAAGAADADPIGKWRVADGTATIQISRCGQGMCGKIAWLADKGLDENNPDPRQRSRPLLGLPILSVEPKGSNQWSGTIYNAKDGQNYAANLALRSETVLRLEGCLSGTKICGAEDWTRVR
;
A
#
# COMPACT_ATOMS: atom_id res chain seq x y z
N MET A 1 -57.98 43.20 -9.47
CA MET A 1 -56.92 42.55 -8.66
C MET A 1 -56.42 41.32 -9.41
N LYS A 2 -55.28 41.40 -10.09
CA LYS A 2 -54.74 40.28 -10.91
C LYS A 2 -53.58 39.65 -10.14
N ARG A 3 -53.79 38.43 -9.63
CA ARG A 3 -52.77 37.66 -8.88
C ARG A 3 -51.84 36.99 -9.89
N PHE A 4 -50.59 37.46 -9.96
CA PHE A 4 -49.52 36.78 -10.68
C PHE A 4 -49.05 35.58 -9.83
N TRP A 5 -49.09 34.39 -10.42
CA TRP A 5 -48.51 33.18 -9.84
C TRP A 5 -47.06 33.08 -10.31
N ILE A 6 -46.12 33.14 -9.38
CA ILE A 6 -44.68 32.94 -9.65
C ILE A 6 -44.40 31.44 -9.49
N CYS A 7 -44.15 30.74 -10.60
CA CYS A 7 -43.60 29.39 -10.58
C CYS A 7 -42.11 29.46 -10.21
N ALA A 8 -41.78 29.03 -9.00
CA ALA A 8 -40.39 28.87 -8.56
C ALA A 8 -39.83 27.55 -9.10
N SER A 9 -39.00 27.63 -10.14
CA SER A 9 -38.26 26.49 -10.68
C SER A 9 -37.12 26.13 -9.74
N ILE A 10 -37.20 24.97 -9.09
CA ILE A 10 -36.11 24.42 -8.26
C ILE A 10 -35.06 23.84 -9.20
N LEU A 11 -33.92 24.52 -9.33
CA LEU A 11 -32.73 24.01 -10.01
C LEU A 11 -32.09 22.95 -9.09
N ALA A 12 -32.22 21.66 -9.43
CA ALA A 12 -31.47 20.59 -8.79
C ALA A 12 -30.01 20.66 -9.28
N ALA A 13 -29.09 21.05 -8.40
CA ALA A 13 -27.67 20.99 -8.67
C ALA A 13 -27.19 19.52 -8.68
N PRO A 14 -26.36 19.09 -9.66
CA PRO A 14 -25.77 17.76 -9.63
C PRO A 14 -24.80 17.66 -8.45
N ALA A 15 -25.00 16.65 -7.60
CA ALA A 15 -24.04 16.29 -6.56
C ALA A 15 -22.75 15.80 -7.26
N ALA A 16 -21.67 16.57 -7.13
CA ALA A 16 -20.35 16.10 -7.52
C ALA A 16 -19.98 14.92 -6.61
N ALA A 17 -20.06 13.70 -7.15
CA ALA A 17 -19.44 12.55 -6.54
C ALA A 17 -17.93 12.78 -6.60
N GLY A 18 -17.34 13.23 -5.48
CA GLY A 18 -15.89 13.33 -5.36
C GLY A 18 -15.27 11.97 -5.64
N ALA A 19 -14.33 11.92 -6.58
CA ALA A 19 -13.47 10.74 -6.71
C ALA A 19 -12.83 10.52 -5.35
N ALA A 20 -13.13 9.40 -4.70
CA ALA A 20 -12.38 8.99 -3.53
C ALA A 20 -10.91 8.89 -3.95
N ASP A 21 -10.04 9.69 -3.35
CA ASP A 21 -8.60 9.55 -3.56
C ASP A 21 -8.24 8.09 -3.33
N ALA A 22 -7.59 7.48 -4.33
CA ALA A 22 -7.28 6.07 -4.27
C ALA A 22 -6.29 5.83 -3.11
N ASP A 23 -6.75 5.15 -2.05
CA ASP A 23 -6.00 4.94 -0.82
C ASP A 23 -5.37 3.53 -0.79
N PRO A 24 -4.05 3.39 -0.65
CA PRO A 24 -3.37 2.10 -0.56
C PRO A 24 -3.53 1.46 0.82
N ILE A 25 -4.15 2.12 1.81
CA ILE A 25 -4.49 1.50 3.09
C ILE A 25 -5.37 0.27 2.86
N GLY A 26 -5.05 -0.81 3.56
CA GLY A 26 -5.76 -2.07 3.46
C GLY A 26 -4.82 -3.27 3.43
N LYS A 27 -5.36 -4.42 3.02
CA LYS A 27 -4.61 -5.68 2.92
C LYS A 27 -4.36 -6.03 1.47
N TRP A 28 -3.13 -6.43 1.18
CA TRP A 28 -2.64 -6.71 -0.15
C TRP A 28 -1.92 -8.05 -0.18
N ARG A 29 -2.36 -8.96 -1.03
CA ARG A 29 -1.72 -10.24 -1.26
C ARG A 29 -0.60 -10.08 -2.27
N VAL A 30 0.59 -10.55 -1.90
CA VAL A 30 1.78 -10.51 -2.77
C VAL A 30 1.59 -11.40 -4.00
N ALA A 31 2.35 -11.16 -5.06
CA ALA A 31 2.12 -11.79 -6.36
C ALA A 31 2.22 -13.33 -6.32
N ASP A 32 3.17 -13.87 -5.56
CA ASP A 32 3.35 -15.31 -5.39
C ASP A 32 2.34 -15.96 -4.40
N GLY A 33 1.48 -15.16 -3.77
CA GLY A 33 0.46 -15.62 -2.83
C GLY A 33 0.97 -16.07 -1.45
N THR A 34 2.27 -15.95 -1.18
CA THR A 34 2.88 -16.46 0.07
C THR A 34 2.60 -15.59 1.29
N ALA A 35 2.17 -14.34 1.09
CA ALA A 35 1.94 -13.37 2.16
C ALA A 35 0.79 -12.41 1.86
N THR A 36 0.21 -11.83 2.92
CA THR A 36 -0.63 -10.63 2.84
C THR A 36 -0.01 -9.54 3.69
N ILE A 37 0.16 -8.36 3.11
CA ILE A 37 0.71 -7.18 3.76
C ILE A 37 -0.45 -6.25 4.12
N GLN A 38 -0.53 -5.85 5.39
CA GLN A 38 -1.44 -4.80 5.83
C GLN A 38 -0.71 -3.47 5.80
N ILE A 39 -1.20 -2.53 5.00
CA ILE A 39 -0.73 -1.15 4.90
C ILE A 39 -1.64 -0.26 5.76
N SER A 40 -1.03 0.60 6.57
CA SER A 40 -1.70 1.56 7.44
C SER A 40 -0.90 2.86 7.55
N ARG A 41 -1.53 3.96 7.97
CA ARG A 41 -0.82 5.22 8.26
C ARG A 41 0.13 5.04 9.44
N CYS A 42 1.32 5.61 9.33
CA CYS A 42 2.30 5.68 10.41
C CYS A 42 3.11 6.99 10.29
N GLY A 43 3.20 7.77 11.37
CA GLY A 43 3.85 9.08 11.31
C GLY A 43 3.26 9.96 10.19
N GLN A 44 4.12 10.45 9.30
CA GLN A 44 3.74 11.25 8.12
C GLN A 44 3.55 10.42 6.84
N GLY A 45 3.77 9.10 6.91
CA GLY A 45 3.74 8.20 5.76
C GLY A 45 2.83 6.99 5.98
N MET A 46 3.19 5.89 5.35
CA MET A 46 2.50 4.62 5.41
C MET A 46 3.49 3.51 5.73
N CYS A 47 3.06 2.59 6.58
CA CYS A 47 3.82 1.42 6.97
C CYS A 47 3.07 0.17 6.56
N GLY A 48 3.80 -0.88 6.18
CA GLY A 48 3.27 -2.20 5.93
C GLY A 48 3.85 -3.24 6.86
N LYS A 49 3.01 -4.15 7.33
CA LYS A 49 3.42 -5.32 8.10
C LYS A 49 2.81 -6.60 7.54
N ILE A 50 3.48 -7.72 7.78
CA ILE A 50 2.97 -9.04 7.39
C ILE A 50 1.74 -9.38 8.25
N ALA A 51 0.57 -9.47 7.61
CA ALA A 51 -0.71 -9.75 8.27
C ALA A 51 -1.15 -11.21 8.15
N TRP A 52 -0.64 -11.93 7.16
CA TRP A 52 -0.84 -13.36 6.96
C TRP A 52 0.32 -13.94 6.14
N LEU A 53 0.62 -15.23 6.34
CA LEU A 53 1.64 -16.00 5.63
C LEU A 53 1.09 -17.40 5.34
N ALA A 54 1.50 -17.97 4.21
CA ALA A 54 1.32 -19.39 3.94
C ALA A 54 2.13 -20.22 4.93
N ASP A 55 3.41 -19.89 5.08
CA ASP A 55 4.34 -20.54 6.00
C ASP A 55 4.71 -19.59 7.15
N LYS A 56 4.35 -19.99 8.38
CA LYS A 56 4.78 -19.26 9.58
C LYS A 56 6.25 -19.57 9.84
N GLY A 57 6.99 -18.57 10.29
CA GLY A 57 8.41 -18.74 10.58
C GLY A 57 8.99 -17.55 11.33
N LEU A 58 10.30 -17.60 11.50
CA LEU A 58 11.11 -16.53 12.08
C LEU A 58 11.92 -15.85 10.97
N ASP A 59 12.49 -14.69 11.29
CA ASP A 59 13.31 -13.91 10.37
C ASP A 59 14.75 -14.43 10.24
N GLU A 60 14.91 -15.72 9.93
CA GLU A 60 16.18 -16.45 10.03
C GLU A 60 17.30 -15.89 9.14
N ASN A 61 16.93 -15.25 8.03
CA ASN A 61 17.87 -14.65 7.08
C ASN A 61 18.31 -13.23 7.46
N ASN A 62 17.86 -12.70 8.59
CA ASN A 62 18.25 -11.35 9.02
C ASN A 62 19.78 -11.23 9.14
N PRO A 63 20.41 -10.18 8.58
CA PRO A 63 21.85 -9.98 8.70
C PRO A 63 22.31 -9.73 10.15
N ASP A 64 21.43 -9.20 11.01
CA ASP A 64 21.68 -9.09 12.46
C ASP A 64 21.19 -10.37 13.16
N PRO A 65 22.08 -11.20 13.73
CA PRO A 65 21.70 -12.45 14.40
C PRO A 65 20.71 -12.24 15.54
N ARG A 66 20.71 -11.06 16.17
CA ARG A 66 19.80 -10.71 17.28
C ARG A 66 18.35 -10.55 16.83
N GLN A 67 18.12 -10.35 15.53
CA GLN A 67 16.78 -10.20 14.97
C GLN A 67 16.23 -11.51 14.41
N ARG A 68 17.05 -12.56 14.26
CA ARG A 68 16.66 -13.82 13.62
C ARG A 68 15.58 -14.60 14.35
N SER A 69 15.39 -14.36 15.63
CA SER A 69 14.38 -15.04 16.45
C SER A 69 13.02 -14.34 16.44
N ARG A 70 12.85 -13.22 15.73
CA ARG A 70 11.57 -12.50 15.68
C ARG A 70 10.58 -13.19 14.73
N PRO A 71 9.28 -13.27 15.08
CA PRO A 71 8.29 -13.84 14.18
C PRO A 71 8.13 -13.03 12.89
N LEU A 72 7.93 -13.72 11.76
CA LEU A 72 7.57 -13.08 10.50
C LEU A 72 6.17 -12.48 10.55
N LEU A 73 5.22 -13.14 11.23
CA LEU A 73 3.88 -12.60 11.40
C LEU A 73 3.92 -11.32 12.24
N GLY A 74 3.35 -10.24 11.71
CA GLY A 74 3.37 -8.92 12.34
C GLY A 74 4.65 -8.12 12.07
N LEU A 75 5.64 -8.70 11.38
CA LEU A 75 6.90 -8.03 11.08
C LEU A 75 6.65 -6.77 10.23
N PRO A 76 7.12 -5.58 10.66
CA PRO A 76 7.09 -4.39 9.83
C PRO A 76 8.11 -4.54 8.71
N ILE A 77 7.65 -4.41 7.48
CA ILE A 77 8.51 -4.61 6.30
C ILE A 77 8.53 -3.41 5.36
N LEU A 78 7.57 -2.49 5.45
CA LEU A 78 7.41 -1.41 4.47
C LEU A 78 7.28 -0.08 5.20
N SER A 79 7.98 0.95 4.70
CA SER A 79 7.87 2.33 5.17
C SER A 79 8.02 3.26 3.97
N VAL A 80 6.96 4.01 3.63
CA VAL A 80 6.92 4.86 2.44
C VAL A 80 6.21 6.19 2.70
N GLU A 81 6.58 7.20 1.92
CA GLU A 81 5.99 8.53 1.95
C GLU A 81 5.38 8.88 0.58
N PRO A 82 4.35 9.75 0.52
CA PRO A 82 3.77 10.19 -0.74
C PRO A 82 4.82 10.86 -1.64
N LYS A 83 4.84 10.47 -2.92
CA LYS A 83 5.72 11.05 -3.96
C LYS A 83 4.94 11.74 -5.08
N GLY A 84 3.64 11.47 -5.19
CA GLY A 84 2.76 12.05 -6.18
C GLY A 84 1.38 11.43 -6.10
N SER A 85 0.52 11.73 -7.08
CA SER A 85 -0.80 11.12 -7.16
C SER A 85 -0.67 9.60 -7.28
N ASN A 86 -1.28 8.89 -6.33
CA ASN A 86 -1.30 7.42 -6.25
C ASN A 86 0.08 6.76 -6.22
N GLN A 87 1.11 7.48 -5.74
CA GLN A 87 2.49 7.03 -5.73
C GLN A 87 3.17 7.32 -4.39
N TRP A 88 3.93 6.33 -3.90
CA TRP A 88 4.71 6.42 -2.67
C TRP A 88 6.11 5.87 -2.88
N SER A 89 7.08 6.35 -2.12
CA SER A 89 8.45 5.83 -2.14
C SER A 89 9.05 5.73 -0.74
N GLY A 90 9.96 4.78 -0.56
CA GLY A 90 10.67 4.58 0.70
C GLY A 90 11.45 3.29 0.67
N THR A 91 11.24 2.43 1.65
CA THR A 91 11.97 1.16 1.80
C THR A 91 11.07 -0.03 2.03
N ILE A 92 11.54 -1.19 1.58
CA ILE A 92 10.95 -2.49 1.92
C ILE A 92 12.01 -3.50 2.34
N TYR A 93 11.75 -4.23 3.42
CA TYR A 93 12.54 -5.36 3.89
C TYR A 93 11.98 -6.68 3.34
N ASN A 94 12.83 -7.50 2.73
CA ASN A 94 12.48 -8.84 2.30
C ASN A 94 13.07 -9.87 3.27
N ALA A 95 12.23 -10.49 4.10
CA ALA A 95 12.67 -11.52 5.04
C ALA A 95 13.16 -12.80 4.35
N LYS A 96 12.82 -13.03 3.06
CA LYS A 96 13.29 -14.21 2.32
C LYS A 96 14.79 -14.16 2.05
N ASP A 97 15.37 -12.98 1.86
CA ASP A 97 16.80 -12.80 1.58
C ASP A 97 17.53 -11.92 2.61
N GLY A 98 16.81 -11.35 3.57
CA GLY A 98 17.35 -10.51 4.63
C GLY A 98 17.74 -9.10 4.18
N GLN A 99 17.36 -8.66 2.97
CA GLN A 99 17.80 -7.39 2.41
C GLN A 99 16.73 -6.29 2.47
N ASN A 100 17.21 -5.04 2.42
CA ASN A 100 16.37 -3.86 2.28
C ASN A 100 16.52 -3.29 0.87
N TYR A 101 15.38 -2.96 0.27
CA TYR A 101 15.28 -2.41 -1.07
C TYR A 101 14.69 -1.00 -1.00
N ALA A 102 15.10 -0.14 -1.93
CA ALA A 102 14.33 1.05 -2.25
C ALA A 102 12.98 0.60 -2.84
N ALA A 103 11.89 1.10 -2.28
CA ALA A 103 10.54 0.73 -2.66
C ALA A 103 9.84 1.89 -3.38
N ASN A 104 9.21 1.61 -4.51
CA ASN A 104 8.25 2.51 -5.16
C ASN A 104 6.90 1.79 -5.27
N LEU A 105 5.85 2.40 -4.73
CA LEU A 105 4.48 1.92 -4.83
C LEU A 105 3.71 2.78 -5.84
N ALA A 106 2.90 2.13 -6.66
CA ALA A 106 1.93 2.79 -7.52
C ALA A 106 0.58 2.08 -7.43
N LEU A 107 -0.45 2.78 -6.94
CA LEU A 107 -1.82 2.25 -6.93
C LEU A 107 -2.40 2.37 -8.34
N ARG A 108 -2.44 1.25 -9.07
CA ARG A 108 -2.84 1.19 -10.48
C ARG A 108 -4.35 1.14 -10.65
N SER A 109 -5.05 0.55 -9.69
CA SER A 109 -6.51 0.54 -9.58
C SER A 109 -6.90 0.32 -8.13
N GLU A 110 -8.20 0.34 -7.83
CA GLU A 110 -8.70 -0.03 -6.49
C GLU A 110 -8.28 -1.44 -6.06
N THR A 111 -7.88 -2.32 -6.97
CA THR A 111 -7.56 -3.73 -6.65
C THR A 111 -6.13 -4.14 -6.96
N VAL A 112 -5.33 -3.25 -7.55
CA VAL A 112 -3.95 -3.54 -7.97
C VAL A 112 -3.00 -2.47 -7.43
N LEU A 113 -2.06 -2.89 -6.57
CA LEU A 113 -0.96 -2.08 -6.08
C LEU A 113 0.34 -2.64 -6.64
N ARG A 114 1.03 -1.87 -7.48
CA ARG A 114 2.33 -2.27 -7.98
C ARG A 114 3.42 -1.86 -7.01
N LEU A 115 4.28 -2.79 -6.64
CA LEU A 115 5.52 -2.57 -5.91
C LEU A 115 6.71 -2.77 -6.86
N GLU A 116 7.63 -1.83 -6.87
CA GLU A 116 8.97 -2.00 -7.44
C GLU A 116 9.99 -1.92 -6.31
N GLY A 117 10.89 -2.92 -6.26
CA GLY A 117 12.00 -3.00 -5.33
C GLY A 117 13.33 -2.92 -6.09
N CYS A 118 14.16 -1.93 -5.77
CA CYS A 118 15.49 -1.76 -6.35
C CYS A 118 16.56 -1.95 -5.27
N LEU A 119 17.63 -2.68 -5.60
CA LEU A 119 18.76 -2.81 -4.69
C LEU A 119 19.46 -1.46 -4.58
N SER A 120 19.46 -0.89 -3.38
CA SER A 120 19.95 0.46 -3.09
C SER A 120 21.36 0.70 -3.65
N GLY A 121 21.52 1.79 -4.41
CA GLY A 121 22.80 2.15 -5.03
C GLY A 121 23.12 1.42 -6.34
N THR A 122 22.21 0.59 -6.86
CA THR A 122 22.39 -0.12 -8.13
C THR A 122 21.23 0.13 -9.11
N LYS A 123 21.36 -0.34 -10.35
CA LYS A 123 20.27 -0.33 -11.36
C LYS A 123 19.45 -1.63 -11.38
N ILE A 124 19.67 -2.54 -10.42
CA ILE A 124 19.00 -3.83 -10.38
C ILE A 124 17.68 -3.66 -9.64
N CYS A 125 16.58 -3.89 -10.35
CA CYS A 125 15.22 -3.75 -9.84
C CYS A 125 14.36 -4.94 -10.24
N GLY A 126 13.39 -5.27 -9.40
CA GLY A 126 12.28 -6.17 -9.69
C GLY A 126 10.96 -5.48 -9.35
N ALA A 127 9.85 -6.00 -9.88
CA ALA A 127 8.54 -5.44 -9.57
C ALA A 127 7.45 -6.51 -9.60
N GLU A 128 6.43 -6.31 -8.78
CA GLU A 128 5.31 -7.21 -8.57
C GLU A 128 4.01 -6.43 -8.46
N ASP A 129 2.91 -7.04 -8.91
CA ASP A 129 1.58 -6.53 -8.71
C ASP A 129 0.90 -7.27 -7.56
N TRP A 130 0.56 -6.54 -6.51
CA TRP A 130 -0.17 -7.06 -5.37
C TRP A 130 -1.66 -6.84 -5.56
N THR A 131 -2.44 -7.80 -5.08
CA THR A 131 -3.91 -7.79 -5.23
C THR A 131 -4.59 -7.45 -3.92
N ARG A 132 -5.61 -6.60 -3.96
CA ARG A 132 -6.36 -6.24 -2.75
C ARG A 132 -7.11 -7.46 -2.21
N VAL A 133 -6.99 -7.70 -0.90
CA VAL A 133 -7.78 -8.69 -0.18
C VAL A 133 -9.10 -8.03 0.25
N ARG A 134 -10.22 -8.65 -0.10
CA ARG A 134 -11.57 -8.25 0.31
C ARG A 134 -12.01 -9.04 1.52
#